data_AF-A0A3B0ZBF1-F1
#
_entry.id   AF-A0A3B0ZBF1-F1
#
_cell.length_a   1.000
_cell.length_b   1.000
_cell.length_c   1.000
_cell.angle_alpha   90.00
_cell.angle_beta   90.00
_cell.angle_gamma   90.00
#
_symmetry.space_group_name_H-M   'P 1'
#
loop_
_entity.id
_entity.type
_entity.pdbx_description
1 polymer ?
#
loop_
_entity_poly.entity_id
_entity_poly.type
_entity_poly.pdbx_seq_one_letter_code
_entity_poly.pdbx_strand_id
1 'polypeptide(L)'
;MKIEKIAIIAYGDGGELGRFEVFARTLSKELNKKYTKVLVQYVNRDAKFFNLIESVNSAKEEIAELHIFSHSIGASLFLGYKDHAIATSRNTLVMNKSKAGKNVTYHEVVRAEVGAIQTDDFKVGVFLNKQSDYQKKFSVDAFIKLWGCNSGVKGWIYSDGGVVDPKDTSAPYYWRAFNEFNTPKPSIAQAVAKFFNRKVYGANSGASIEVYHNKKWRSSQQYKNQVGHWPSGILPHRLVPDKGAYNEFLP
;
A
#
# COMPACT_ATOMS: atom_id res chain seq x y z
N MET A 1 21.04 1.60 -28.68
CA MET A 1 20.20 0.47 -28.24
C MET A 1 18.86 1.04 -27.81
N LYS A 2 17.72 0.49 -28.25
CA LYS A 2 16.40 0.98 -27.83
C LYS A 2 16.13 0.50 -26.40
N ILE A 3 15.82 1.43 -25.49
CA ILE A 3 15.42 1.10 -24.12
C ILE A 3 14.05 0.41 -24.17
N GLU A 4 13.95 -0.76 -23.54
CA GLU A 4 12.71 -1.52 -23.39
C GLU A 4 11.85 -0.91 -22.29
N LYS A 5 10.57 -0.65 -22.59
CA LYS A 5 9.59 -0.26 -21.57
C LYS A 5 8.98 -1.52 -20.95
N ILE A 6 9.00 -1.61 -19.62
CA ILE A 6 8.51 -2.77 -18.87
C ILE A 6 7.37 -2.37 -17.94
N ALA A 7 6.59 -3.34 -17.49
CA ALA A 7 5.65 -3.17 -16.39
C ALA A 7 6.05 -4.01 -15.17
N ILE A 8 5.78 -3.49 -13.98
CA ILE A 8 6.00 -4.19 -12.71
C ILE A 8 4.68 -4.27 -11.94
N ILE A 9 4.41 -5.46 -11.41
CA ILE A 9 3.30 -5.74 -10.51
C ILE A 9 3.88 -6.28 -9.21
N ALA A 10 3.87 -5.45 -8.18
CA ALA A 10 4.16 -5.80 -6.80
C ALA A 10 2.87 -6.20 -6.09
N TYR A 11 2.86 -7.32 -5.37
CA TYR A 11 1.74 -7.68 -4.50
C TYR A 11 2.21 -8.17 -3.13
N GLY A 12 1.51 -7.74 -2.09
CA GLY A 12 1.73 -8.18 -0.71
C GLY A 12 0.65 -9.14 -0.23
N ASP A 13 0.57 -9.30 1.09
CA ASP A 13 -0.48 -10.06 1.76
C ASP A 13 -1.80 -9.27 1.74
N GLY A 14 -2.88 -9.92 1.30
CA GLY A 14 -4.20 -9.29 1.24
C GLY A 14 -5.10 -9.55 2.45
N GLY A 15 -4.73 -10.50 3.33
CA GLY A 15 -5.53 -10.87 4.51
C GLY A 15 -6.99 -11.16 4.14
N GLU A 16 -7.92 -10.54 4.85
CA GLU A 16 -9.35 -10.65 4.61
C GLU A 16 -9.85 -9.90 3.35
N LEU A 17 -9.02 -9.09 2.71
CA LEU A 17 -9.39 -8.44 1.43
C LEU A 17 -9.20 -9.37 0.22
N GLY A 18 -8.68 -10.58 0.43
CA GLY A 18 -8.53 -11.61 -0.57
C GLY A 18 -7.08 -11.83 -1.01
N ARG A 19 -6.91 -12.67 -2.05
CA ARG A 19 -5.59 -13.07 -2.56
C ARG A 19 -5.10 -12.09 -3.62
N PHE A 20 -4.26 -11.13 -3.26
CA PHE A 20 -3.72 -10.14 -4.20
C PHE A 20 -2.94 -10.76 -5.37
N GLU A 21 -2.40 -11.96 -5.20
CA GLU A 21 -1.82 -12.77 -6.28
C GLU A 21 -2.79 -12.94 -7.47
N VAL A 22 -4.08 -13.18 -7.21
CA VAL A 22 -5.09 -13.40 -8.26
C VAL A 22 -5.27 -12.14 -9.10
N PHE A 23 -5.29 -10.97 -8.46
CA PHE A 23 -5.38 -9.68 -9.14
C PHE A 23 -4.11 -9.38 -9.93
N ALA A 24 -2.95 -9.63 -9.33
CA ALA A 24 -1.67 -9.44 -9.99
C ALA A 24 -1.54 -10.30 -11.26
N ARG A 25 -1.94 -11.58 -11.19
CA ARG A 25 -1.96 -12.49 -12.35
C ARG A 25 -2.97 -12.07 -13.42
N THR A 26 -4.13 -11.56 -13.01
CA THR A 26 -5.15 -11.08 -13.95
C THR A 26 -4.64 -9.86 -14.71
N LEU A 27 -4.12 -8.86 -14.00
CA LEU A 27 -3.54 -7.66 -14.62
C LEU A 27 -2.33 -8.00 -15.49
N SER A 28 -1.49 -8.96 -15.07
CA SER A 28 -0.35 -9.40 -15.87
C SER A 28 -0.75 -9.89 -17.25
N LYS A 29 -1.86 -10.62 -17.39
CA LYS A 29 -2.36 -11.08 -18.70
C LYS A 29 -2.75 -9.92 -19.63
N GLU A 30 -3.20 -8.80 -19.06
CA GLU A 30 -3.53 -7.59 -19.82
C GLU A 30 -2.25 -6.85 -20.21
N LEU A 31 -1.33 -6.65 -19.26
CA LEU A 31 -0.07 -5.94 -19.51
C LEU A 31 0.85 -6.68 -20.48
N ASN A 32 0.83 -8.02 -20.51
CA ASN A 32 1.59 -8.81 -21.48
C ASN A 32 1.12 -8.60 -22.94
N LYS A 33 -0.05 -8.01 -23.17
CA LYS A 33 -0.48 -7.59 -24.52
C LYS A 33 0.17 -6.28 -24.96
N LYS A 34 0.66 -5.49 -24.00
CA LYS A 34 1.21 -4.13 -24.20
C LYS A 34 2.74 -4.09 -24.08
N TYR A 35 3.30 -4.90 -23.19
CA TYR A 35 4.72 -4.91 -22.85
C TYR A 35 5.33 -6.28 -23.15
N THR A 36 6.57 -6.27 -23.64
CA THR A 36 7.38 -7.47 -23.88
C THR A 36 7.86 -8.11 -22.58
N LYS A 37 7.98 -7.32 -21.51
CA LYS A 37 8.37 -7.78 -20.18
C LYS A 37 7.43 -7.22 -19.10
N VAL A 38 6.83 -8.13 -18.33
CA VAL A 38 6.02 -7.83 -17.15
C VAL A 38 6.57 -8.61 -15.96
N LEU A 39 7.08 -7.90 -14.95
CA LEU A 39 7.56 -8.50 -13.72
C LEU A 39 6.41 -8.61 -12.72
N VAL A 40 6.18 -9.79 -12.16
CA VAL A 40 5.15 -10.02 -11.14
C VAL A 40 5.80 -10.63 -9.91
N GLN A 41 5.82 -9.90 -8.80
CA GLN A 41 6.59 -10.30 -7.63
C GLN A 41 5.80 -10.12 -6.34
N TYR A 42 5.84 -11.16 -5.51
CA TYR A 42 5.38 -11.09 -4.13
C TYR A 42 6.40 -10.30 -3.29
N VAL A 43 5.93 -9.23 -2.65
CA VAL A 43 6.72 -8.33 -1.80
C VAL A 43 5.96 -8.05 -0.51
N ASN A 44 6.34 -8.73 0.56
CA ASN A 44 5.71 -8.59 1.87
C ASN A 44 6.50 -7.71 2.85
N ARG A 45 7.57 -7.09 2.38
CA ARG A 45 8.44 -6.16 3.11
C ARG A 45 8.97 -5.09 2.16
N ASP A 46 9.23 -3.92 2.70
CA ASP A 46 9.81 -2.75 2.04
C ASP A 46 11.11 -3.10 1.29
N ALA A 47 12.05 -3.81 1.92
CA ALA A 47 13.31 -4.19 1.29
C ALA A 47 13.09 -5.00 0.00
N LYS A 48 12.14 -5.95 0.00
CA LYS A 48 11.81 -6.71 -1.22
C LYS A 48 11.18 -5.83 -2.30
N PHE A 49 10.34 -4.87 -1.89
CA PHE A 49 9.73 -3.91 -2.82
C PHE A 49 10.79 -3.03 -3.49
N PHE A 50 11.73 -2.47 -2.73
CA PHE A 50 12.79 -1.65 -3.30
C PHE A 50 13.80 -2.48 -4.10
N ASN A 51 14.17 -3.68 -3.65
CA ASN A 51 15.03 -4.59 -4.43
C ASN A 51 14.42 -4.93 -5.80
N LEU A 52 13.10 -5.04 -5.91
CA LEU A 52 12.41 -5.23 -7.19
C LEU A 52 12.64 -4.04 -8.13
N ILE A 53 12.57 -2.81 -7.63
CA ILE A 53 12.86 -1.59 -8.41
C ILE A 53 14.36 -1.54 -8.77
N GLU A 54 15.23 -1.88 -7.84
CA GLU A 54 16.69 -1.91 -8.05
C GLU A 54 17.12 -2.92 -9.13
N SER A 55 16.37 -4.02 -9.27
CA SER A 55 16.66 -5.07 -10.25
C SER A 55 16.54 -4.62 -11.72
N VAL A 56 15.90 -3.48 -11.98
CA VAL A 56 15.75 -2.92 -13.33
C VAL A 56 17.08 -2.39 -13.84
N ASN A 57 17.55 -2.93 -14.97
CA ASN A 57 18.79 -2.47 -15.59
C ASN A 57 18.51 -1.20 -16.42
N SER A 58 18.78 -0.02 -15.85
CA SER A 58 18.53 1.29 -16.49
C SER A 58 19.23 1.50 -17.82
N ALA A 59 20.26 0.72 -18.16
CA ALA A 59 20.91 0.80 -19.47
C ALA A 59 20.09 0.10 -20.58
N LYS A 60 19.11 -0.73 -20.21
CA LYS A 60 18.32 -1.57 -21.13
C LYS A 60 16.82 -1.44 -20.94
N GLU A 61 16.37 -1.10 -19.74
CA GLU A 61 14.97 -1.19 -19.31
C GLU A 61 14.55 0.05 -18.53
N GLU A 62 13.29 0.45 -18.72
CA GLU A 62 12.61 1.49 -17.95
C GLU A 62 11.21 1.01 -17.54
N ILE A 63 10.84 1.28 -16.29
CA ILE A 63 9.51 1.01 -15.77
C ILE A 63 8.54 2.04 -16.36
N ALA A 64 7.60 1.58 -17.18
CA ALA A 64 6.50 2.40 -17.69
C ALA A 64 5.26 2.35 -16.79
N GLU A 65 5.04 1.22 -16.11
CA GLU A 65 3.92 1.04 -15.18
C GLU A 65 4.36 0.27 -13.94
N LEU A 66 4.03 0.78 -12.76
CA LEU A 66 4.18 0.07 -11.49
C LEU A 66 2.83 -0.07 -10.79
N HIS A 67 2.38 -1.29 -10.57
CA HIS A 67 1.16 -1.60 -9.84
C HIS A 67 1.48 -2.20 -8.49
N ILE A 68 0.87 -1.68 -7.41
CA ILE A 68 1.10 -2.15 -6.05
C ILE A 68 -0.22 -2.62 -5.44
N PHE A 69 -0.35 -3.94 -5.30
CA PHE A 69 -1.44 -4.57 -4.57
C PHE A 69 -1.03 -4.82 -3.13
N SER A 70 -1.41 -3.92 -2.23
CA SER A 70 -1.16 -4.06 -0.80
C SER A 70 -2.33 -3.53 -0.01
N HIS A 71 -2.40 -3.87 1.28
CA HIS A 71 -3.30 -3.15 2.14
C HIS A 71 -2.73 -1.74 2.34
N SER A 72 -3.58 -0.74 2.25
CA SER A 72 -3.19 0.64 2.56
C SER A 72 -4.10 1.15 3.67
N ILE A 73 -3.52 1.96 4.56
CA ILE A 73 -4.25 2.62 5.64
C ILE A 73 -3.77 4.07 5.63
N GLY A 74 -4.43 4.90 4.82
CA GLY A 74 -4.12 6.32 4.65
C GLY A 74 -2.69 6.58 4.18
N ALA A 75 -1.80 6.80 5.14
CA ALA A 75 -0.41 7.23 4.97
C ALA A 75 0.61 6.08 4.97
N SER A 76 0.19 4.82 4.77
CA SER A 76 1.11 3.68 4.75
C SER A 76 0.64 2.52 3.86
N LEU A 77 1.59 1.86 3.21
CA LEU A 77 1.43 0.57 2.51
C LEU A 77 1.86 -0.56 3.45
N PHE A 78 0.92 -1.41 3.83
CA PHE A 78 1.14 -2.61 4.64
C PHE A 78 1.33 -3.80 3.71
N LEU A 79 2.57 -4.03 3.30
CA LEU A 79 2.95 -5.11 2.39
C LEU A 79 2.76 -6.50 3.02
N GLY A 80 3.03 -6.64 4.32
CA GLY A 80 2.82 -7.86 5.11
C GLY A 80 1.56 -7.81 5.96
N TYR A 81 0.43 -7.38 5.40
CA TYR A 81 -0.81 -7.25 6.16
C TYR A 81 -1.27 -8.61 6.74
N LYS A 82 -1.67 -8.63 8.02
CA LYS A 82 -1.98 -9.84 8.82
C LYS A 82 -0.82 -10.81 9.05
N ASP A 83 0.42 -10.39 8.81
CA ASP A 83 1.58 -11.16 9.21
C ASP A 83 1.56 -11.41 10.74
N HIS A 84 1.61 -12.69 11.13
CA HIS A 84 1.49 -13.12 12.52
C HIS A 84 2.61 -12.55 13.41
N ALA A 85 3.82 -12.41 12.87
CA ALA A 85 4.95 -11.87 13.62
C ALA A 85 4.75 -10.37 13.90
N ILE A 86 4.24 -9.61 12.92
CA ILE A 86 3.90 -8.18 13.09
C ILE A 86 2.79 -8.03 14.13
N ALA A 87 1.72 -8.84 14.03
CA ALA A 87 0.61 -8.82 14.99
C ALA A 87 1.07 -9.15 16.42
N THR A 88 1.93 -10.16 16.58
CA THR A 88 2.48 -10.56 17.88
C THR A 88 3.37 -9.46 18.47
N SER A 89 4.24 -8.87 17.64
CA SER A 89 5.12 -7.76 18.04
C SER A 89 4.31 -6.55 18.53
N ARG A 90 3.30 -6.14 17.75
CA ARG A 90 2.35 -5.09 18.12
C ARG A 90 1.67 -5.36 19.47
N ASN A 91 1.05 -6.54 19.61
CA ASN A 91 0.31 -6.88 20.83
C ASN A 91 1.22 -6.90 22.07
N THR A 92 2.42 -7.44 21.92
CA THR A 92 3.43 -7.48 23.00
C THR A 92 3.86 -6.09 23.41
N LEU A 93 4.14 -5.21 22.44
CA LEU A 93 4.51 -3.82 22.67
C LEU A 93 3.40 -3.06 23.43
N VAL A 94 2.15 -3.15 22.97
CA VAL A 94 1.01 -2.50 23.62
C VAL A 94 0.82 -3.01 25.05
N MET A 95 0.85 -4.33 25.25
CA MET A 95 0.71 -4.93 26.58
C MET A 95 1.81 -4.49 27.54
N ASN A 96 3.07 -4.50 27.10
CA ASN A 96 4.21 -4.12 27.94
C ASN A 96 4.15 -2.64 28.35
N LYS A 97 3.74 -1.77 27.43
CA LYS A 97 3.56 -0.33 27.69
C LYS A 97 2.41 -0.06 28.65
N SER A 98 1.28 -0.73 28.45
CA SER A 98 0.13 -0.67 29.35
C SER A 98 0.49 -1.11 30.78
N LYS A 99 1.19 -2.25 30.94
CA LYS A 99 1.65 -2.74 32.26
C LYS A 99 2.59 -1.76 32.96
N ALA A 100 3.39 -1.01 32.19
CA ALA A 100 4.31 0.00 32.71
C ALA A 100 3.66 1.38 32.93
N GLY A 101 2.35 1.55 32.65
CA GLY A 101 1.67 2.84 32.71
C GLY A 101 2.20 3.86 31.71
N LYS A 102 2.71 3.42 30.56
CA LYS A 102 3.32 4.26 29.52
C LYS A 102 2.57 4.13 28.20
N ASN A 103 2.65 5.17 27.37
CA ASN A 103 2.20 5.12 25.98
C ASN A 103 3.29 4.51 25.07
N VAL A 104 2.84 3.92 23.96
CA VAL A 104 3.72 3.53 22.86
C VAL A 104 4.15 4.81 22.13
N THR A 105 5.42 4.91 21.73
CA THR A 105 5.95 6.05 20.96
C THR A 105 5.95 5.76 19.46
N TYR A 106 6.01 6.81 18.63
CA TYR A 106 6.12 6.69 17.18
C TYR A 106 7.18 5.68 16.72
N HIS A 107 8.42 5.80 17.22
CA HIS A 107 9.52 4.93 16.81
C HIS A 107 9.34 3.47 17.22
N GLU A 108 8.56 3.20 18.27
CA GLU A 108 8.21 1.84 18.66
C GLU A 108 7.17 1.25 17.71
N VAL A 109 6.19 2.05 17.30
CA VAL A 109 5.21 1.62 16.30
C VAL A 109 5.85 1.39 14.93
N VAL A 110 6.71 2.30 14.45
CA VAL A 110 7.47 2.10 13.20
C VAL A 110 8.27 0.79 13.24
N ARG A 111 8.93 0.49 14.36
CA ARG A 111 9.69 -0.76 14.53
C ARG A 111 8.81 -1.99 14.63
N ALA A 112 7.58 -1.88 15.13
CA ALA A 112 6.65 -3.00 15.20
C ALA A 112 6.00 -3.29 13.84
N GLU A 113 5.71 -2.26 13.03
CA GLU A 113 5.17 -2.36 11.67
C GLU A 113 6.26 -2.65 10.62
N VAL A 114 7.13 -3.63 10.90
CA VAL A 114 8.28 -3.97 10.04
C VAL A 114 7.85 -4.23 8.59
N GLY A 115 8.47 -3.49 7.67
CA GLY A 115 8.27 -3.65 6.23
C GLY A 115 7.00 -3.00 5.67
N ALA A 116 6.27 -2.23 6.47
CA ALA A 116 5.36 -1.22 5.94
C ALA A 116 6.17 -0.08 5.29
N ILE A 117 5.61 0.55 4.26
CA ILE A 117 6.17 1.77 3.66
C ILE A 117 5.27 2.93 4.04
N GLN A 118 5.80 3.86 4.82
CA GLN A 118 5.07 4.98 5.39
C GLN A 118 5.43 6.28 4.69
N THR A 119 4.56 7.29 4.77
CA THR A 119 4.84 8.61 4.16
C THR A 119 6.12 9.26 4.70
N ASP A 120 6.46 8.97 5.96
CA ASP A 120 7.63 9.52 6.64
C ASP A 120 8.93 8.83 6.20
N ASP A 121 8.86 7.58 5.74
CA ASP A 121 10.02 6.83 5.24
C ASP A 121 10.66 7.54 4.05
N PHE A 122 9.85 8.19 3.21
CA PHE A 122 10.33 8.96 2.06
C PHE A 122 11.06 10.26 2.43
N LYS A 123 11.11 10.62 3.72
CA LYS A 123 11.78 11.83 4.22
C LYS A 123 13.05 11.53 5.03
N VAL A 124 13.40 10.26 5.23
CA VAL A 124 14.53 9.84 6.06
C VAL A 124 15.61 9.11 5.24
N GLY A 125 16.84 9.14 5.76
CA GLY A 125 18.07 9.06 4.97
C GLY A 125 18.21 7.88 4.00
N VAL A 126 17.83 6.66 4.36
CA VAL A 126 18.11 5.48 3.50
C VAL A 126 17.37 5.56 2.17
N PHE A 127 16.09 5.94 2.18
CA PHE A 127 15.31 6.06 0.94
C PHE A 127 15.58 7.38 0.23
N LEU A 128 15.75 8.47 0.98
CA LEU A 128 16.05 9.78 0.42
C LEU A 128 17.36 9.77 -0.38
N ASN A 129 18.40 9.08 0.12
CA ASN A 129 19.69 8.99 -0.57
C ASN A 129 19.62 8.20 -1.89
N LYS A 130 18.67 7.27 -2.02
CA LYS A 130 18.47 6.46 -3.24
C LYS A 130 17.40 7.05 -4.18
N GLN A 131 16.80 8.18 -3.83
CA GLN A 131 15.66 8.73 -4.54
C GLN A 131 15.96 8.96 -6.03
N SER A 132 17.08 9.61 -6.35
CA SER A 132 17.47 9.87 -7.76
C SER A 132 17.67 8.58 -8.55
N ASP A 133 18.25 7.55 -7.93
CA ASP A 133 18.50 6.27 -8.58
C ASP A 133 17.20 5.52 -8.88
N TYR A 134 16.24 5.56 -7.95
CA TYR A 134 14.91 5.03 -8.19
C TYR A 134 14.16 5.80 -9.27
N GLN A 135 14.22 7.14 -9.27
CA GLN A 135 13.56 7.98 -10.29
C GLN A 135 14.06 7.67 -11.70
N LYS A 136 15.35 7.36 -11.86
CA LYS A 136 15.97 6.95 -13.14
C LYS A 136 15.51 5.57 -13.62
N LYS A 137 14.88 4.75 -12.78
CA LYS A 137 14.32 3.46 -13.21
C LYS A 137 13.04 3.60 -14.03
N PHE A 138 12.36 4.75 -13.96
CA PHE A 138 11.05 4.94 -14.59
C PHE A 138 11.18 5.73 -15.90
N SER A 139 10.38 5.39 -16.90
CA SER A 139 10.25 6.23 -18.09
C SER A 139 9.60 7.58 -17.72
N VAL A 140 9.82 8.62 -18.52
CA VAL A 140 9.29 9.98 -18.25
C VAL A 140 7.76 10.00 -18.14
N ASP A 141 7.09 9.18 -18.96
CA ASP A 141 5.64 9.04 -19.03
C ASP A 141 5.07 7.97 -18.07
N ALA A 142 5.92 7.40 -17.21
CA ALA A 142 5.50 6.31 -16.34
C ALA A 142 4.46 6.75 -15.30
N PHE A 143 3.64 5.79 -14.86
CA PHE A 143 2.75 5.98 -13.73
C PHE A 143 2.83 4.82 -12.73
N ILE A 144 2.40 5.12 -11.51
CA ILE A 144 2.29 4.16 -10.41
C ILE A 144 0.82 4.06 -10.00
N LYS A 145 0.30 2.86 -9.77
CA LYS A 145 -1.08 2.64 -9.30
C LYS A 145 -1.08 1.83 -8.01
N LEU A 146 -1.58 2.46 -6.95
CA LEU A 146 -1.76 1.85 -5.63
C LEU A 146 -3.20 1.32 -5.53
N TRP A 147 -3.33 0.00 -5.46
CA TRP A 147 -4.63 -0.67 -5.44
C TRP A 147 -5.21 -0.78 -4.03
N GLY A 148 -4.40 -0.55 -2.99
CA GLY A 148 -4.79 -0.64 -1.60
C GLY A 148 -5.82 0.40 -1.19
N CYS A 149 -6.76 -0.01 -0.34
CA CYS A 149 -7.81 0.86 0.19
C CYS A 149 -7.23 2.13 0.82
N ASN A 150 -7.89 3.27 0.62
CA ASN A 150 -7.51 4.56 1.22
C ASN A 150 -6.10 5.07 0.88
N SER A 151 -5.40 4.48 -0.10
CA SER A 151 -4.09 4.95 -0.53
C SER A 151 -4.13 6.36 -1.14
N GLY A 152 -5.30 6.78 -1.64
CA GLY A 152 -5.56 8.11 -2.16
C GLY A 152 -6.11 9.12 -1.14
N VAL A 153 -6.30 8.77 0.14
CA VAL A 153 -6.95 9.67 1.11
C VAL A 153 -5.92 10.64 1.72
N LYS A 154 -6.10 11.94 1.45
CA LYS A 154 -5.28 13.03 2.02
C LYS A 154 -5.77 13.38 3.43
N GLY A 155 -4.91 14.05 4.21
CA GLY A 155 -5.27 14.58 5.52
C GLY A 155 -5.55 13.49 6.54
N TRP A 156 -4.84 12.36 6.44
CA TRP A 156 -5.12 11.19 7.26
C TRP A 156 -4.66 11.42 8.70
N ILE A 157 -5.55 11.10 9.65
CA ILE A 157 -5.26 11.09 11.08
C ILE A 157 -5.49 9.66 11.56
N TYR A 158 -4.46 9.03 12.11
CA TYR A 158 -4.60 7.69 12.67
C TYR A 158 -5.48 7.73 13.92
N SER A 159 -6.26 6.68 14.13
CA SER A 159 -7.13 6.55 15.30
C SER A 159 -7.08 5.13 15.85
N ASP A 160 -7.32 5.02 17.16
CA ASP A 160 -7.48 3.73 17.85
C ASP A 160 -8.95 3.60 18.24
N GLY A 161 -9.69 2.71 17.58
CA GLY A 161 -11.14 2.55 17.85
C GLY A 161 -11.97 3.80 17.56
N GLY A 162 -11.52 4.70 16.68
CA GLY A 162 -12.16 5.98 16.39
C GLY A 162 -11.66 7.14 17.27
N VAL A 163 -10.85 6.88 18.28
CA VAL A 163 -10.25 7.90 19.14
C VAL A 163 -9.06 8.55 18.43
N VAL A 164 -9.07 9.88 18.33
CA VAL A 164 -7.97 10.69 17.75
C VAL A 164 -7.27 11.59 18.77
N ASP A 165 -7.95 12.00 19.84
CA ASP A 165 -7.37 12.86 20.89
C ASP A 165 -6.22 12.11 21.58
N PRO A 166 -4.99 12.65 21.59
CA PRO A 166 -3.86 11.98 22.23
C PRO A 166 -3.97 11.86 23.76
N LYS A 167 -4.88 12.61 24.40
CA LYS A 167 -5.10 12.57 25.86
C LYS A 167 -6.15 11.54 26.29
N ASP A 168 -6.92 11.00 25.35
CA ASP A 168 -7.98 10.05 25.64
C ASP A 168 -7.39 8.64 25.91
N THR A 169 -7.72 8.08 27.07
CA THR A 169 -7.22 6.77 27.53
C THR A 169 -8.24 5.63 27.38
N SER A 170 -9.40 5.88 26.76
CA SER A 170 -10.46 4.88 26.52
C SER A 170 -10.07 3.80 25.51
N ALA A 171 -9.03 4.05 24.71
CA ALA A 171 -8.48 3.12 23.75
C ALA A 171 -6.95 3.01 23.90
N PRO A 172 -6.33 1.90 23.45
CA PRO A 172 -4.88 1.82 23.33
C PRO A 172 -4.30 3.02 22.57
N TYR A 173 -3.11 3.47 22.95
CA TYR A 173 -2.37 4.51 22.21
C TYR A 173 -1.34 3.81 21.32
N TYR A 174 -1.78 3.29 20.18
CA TYR A 174 -0.91 2.59 19.23
C TYR A 174 -0.93 3.28 17.87
N TRP A 175 -2.05 3.24 17.15
CA TRP A 175 -2.13 3.89 15.85
C TRP A 175 -2.01 5.40 15.99
N ARG A 176 -2.53 5.98 17.08
CA ARG A 176 -2.36 7.41 17.38
C ARG A 176 -0.90 7.84 17.55
N ALA A 177 0.02 6.95 17.91
CA ALA A 177 1.44 7.30 17.98
C ALA A 177 2.00 7.70 16.60
N PHE A 178 1.41 7.23 15.49
CA PHE A 178 1.78 7.73 14.16
C PHE A 178 1.47 9.21 13.97
N ASN A 179 0.56 9.80 14.77
CA ASN A 179 0.23 11.21 14.66
C ASN A 179 1.25 12.14 15.34
N GLU A 180 2.28 11.61 16.00
CA GLU A 180 3.31 12.42 16.68
C GLU A 180 4.10 13.31 15.71
N PHE A 181 4.14 12.96 14.43
CA PHE A 181 4.87 13.70 13.40
C PHE A 181 4.03 13.91 12.14
N ASN A 182 4.20 15.04 11.45
CA ASN A 182 3.60 15.31 10.14
C ASN A 182 2.06 15.10 10.09
N THR A 183 1.33 15.52 11.13
CA THR A 183 -0.13 15.38 11.23
C THR A 183 -0.84 16.68 10.84
N PRO A 184 -1.89 16.64 10.00
CA PRO A 184 -2.44 15.45 9.34
C PRO A 184 -1.52 14.92 8.23
N LYS A 185 -1.51 13.61 8.04
CA LYS A 185 -0.59 12.94 7.10
C LYS A 185 -1.04 13.19 5.65
N PRO A 186 -0.10 13.35 4.70
CA PRO A 186 -0.43 13.25 3.27
C PRO A 186 -0.92 11.83 2.96
N SER A 187 -1.57 11.66 1.80
CA SER A 187 -1.85 10.30 1.34
C SER A 187 -0.55 9.59 0.98
N ILE A 188 -0.51 8.26 1.11
CA ILE A 188 0.67 7.50 0.67
C ILE A 188 0.90 7.64 -0.84
N ALA A 189 -0.17 7.76 -1.64
CA ALA A 189 -0.05 8.06 -3.08
C ALA A 189 0.65 9.40 -3.35
N GLN A 190 0.36 10.44 -2.56
CA GLN A 190 1.02 11.73 -2.69
C GLN A 190 2.51 11.65 -2.36
N ALA A 191 2.87 10.92 -1.31
CA ALA A 191 4.27 10.77 -0.93
C ALA A 191 5.06 9.95 -1.97
N VAL A 192 4.45 8.88 -2.51
CA VAL A 192 5.03 8.09 -3.61
C VAL A 192 5.21 8.96 -4.87
N ALA A 193 4.24 9.82 -5.20
CA ALA A 193 4.33 10.70 -6.37
C ALA A 193 5.53 11.64 -6.31
N LYS A 194 5.70 12.30 -5.17
CA LYS A 194 6.86 13.16 -4.87
C LYS A 194 8.16 12.38 -4.88
N PHE A 195 8.19 11.23 -4.22
CA PHE A 195 9.41 10.45 -4.08
C PHE A 195 9.92 9.94 -5.44
N PHE A 196 9.07 9.28 -6.23
CA PHE A 196 9.44 8.74 -7.53
C PHE A 196 9.40 9.78 -8.66
N ASN A 197 8.96 11.01 -8.39
CA ASN A 197 8.74 12.05 -9.39
C ASN A 197 7.92 11.52 -10.58
N ARG A 198 6.86 10.76 -10.28
CA ARG A 198 5.94 10.17 -11.26
C ARG A 198 4.50 10.37 -10.84
N LYS A 199 3.61 10.29 -11.83
CA LYS A 199 2.16 10.32 -11.60
C LYS A 199 1.73 9.08 -10.82
N VAL A 200 0.91 9.26 -9.79
CA VAL A 200 0.43 8.16 -8.94
C VAL A 200 -1.09 8.20 -8.81
N TYR A 201 -1.71 7.03 -8.96
CA TYR A 201 -3.13 6.81 -8.69
C TYR A 201 -3.31 6.07 -7.37
N GLY A 202 -3.99 6.69 -6.40
CA GLY A 202 -4.32 6.06 -5.13
C GLY A 202 -5.81 5.71 -5.02
N ALA A 203 -6.14 4.47 -4.66
CA ALA A 203 -7.53 4.02 -4.49
C ALA A 203 -8.17 4.58 -3.21
N ASN A 204 -9.47 4.89 -3.29
CA ASN A 204 -10.34 5.09 -2.12
C ASN A 204 -10.83 3.74 -1.57
N SER A 205 -11.48 3.73 -0.40
CA SER A 205 -11.96 2.48 0.26
C SER A 205 -12.82 1.62 -0.67
N GLY A 206 -12.43 0.35 -0.87
CA GLY A 206 -13.22 -0.67 -1.56
C GLY A 206 -13.61 -0.38 -3.02
N ALA A 207 -12.94 0.58 -3.67
CA ALA A 207 -13.29 1.07 -5.00
C ALA A 207 -12.88 0.15 -6.16
N SER A 208 -11.85 -0.69 -5.98
CA SER A 208 -11.11 -1.27 -7.11
C SER A 208 -11.34 -2.76 -7.36
N ILE A 209 -12.00 -3.45 -6.42
CA ILE A 209 -12.21 -4.89 -6.44
C ILE A 209 -13.71 -5.17 -6.42
N GLU A 210 -14.17 -5.95 -7.40
CA GLU A 210 -15.52 -6.51 -7.39
C GLU A 210 -15.48 -8.01 -7.08
N VAL A 211 -16.51 -8.46 -6.37
CA VAL A 211 -16.78 -9.85 -6.06
C VAL A 211 -18.10 -10.27 -6.71
N TYR A 212 -18.12 -11.48 -7.29
CA TYR A 212 -19.33 -12.05 -7.86
C TYR A 212 -20.13 -12.74 -6.76
N HIS A 213 -21.27 -12.14 -6.40
CA HIS A 213 -22.15 -12.61 -5.33
C HIS A 213 -23.62 -12.49 -5.75
N ASN A 214 -24.41 -13.53 -5.52
CA ASN A 214 -25.83 -13.60 -5.92
C ASN A 214 -26.06 -13.23 -7.39
N LYS A 215 -25.27 -13.88 -8.27
CA LYS A 215 -25.30 -13.70 -9.74
C LYS A 215 -24.99 -12.28 -10.24
N LYS A 216 -24.43 -11.39 -9.39
CA LYS A 216 -24.07 -10.02 -9.75
C LYS A 216 -22.65 -9.68 -9.30
N TRP A 217 -21.94 -8.89 -10.11
CA TRP A 217 -20.71 -8.24 -9.69
C TRP A 217 -21.05 -7.02 -8.81
N ARG A 218 -20.37 -6.89 -7.67
CA ARG A 218 -20.52 -5.78 -6.72
C ARG A 218 -19.16 -5.44 -6.14
N SER A 219 -18.94 -4.20 -5.72
CA SER A 219 -17.67 -3.85 -5.07
C SER A 219 -17.50 -4.61 -3.74
N SER A 220 -16.26 -4.85 -3.32
CA SER A 220 -16.00 -5.48 -2.01
C SER A 220 -16.64 -4.71 -0.85
N GLN A 221 -16.76 -3.38 -0.97
CA GLN A 221 -17.47 -2.56 0.03
C GLN A 221 -18.98 -2.81 0.01
N GLN A 222 -19.60 -2.86 -1.18
CA GLN A 222 -21.03 -3.19 -1.30
C GLN A 222 -21.34 -4.59 -0.75
N TYR A 223 -20.46 -5.56 -1.03
CA TYR A 223 -20.54 -6.90 -0.44
C TYR A 223 -20.48 -6.83 1.09
N LYS A 224 -19.49 -6.15 1.67
CA LYS A 224 -19.35 -6.00 3.11
C LYS A 224 -20.58 -5.36 3.76
N ASN A 225 -21.10 -4.29 3.16
CA ASN A 225 -22.29 -3.61 3.68
C ASN A 225 -23.52 -4.54 3.69
N GLN A 226 -23.62 -5.46 2.74
CA GLN A 226 -24.74 -6.39 2.63
C GLN A 226 -24.60 -7.63 3.52
N VAL A 227 -23.40 -8.21 3.60
CA VAL A 227 -23.16 -9.52 4.23
C VAL A 227 -22.54 -9.39 5.64
N GLY A 228 -22.03 -8.21 5.99
CA GLY A 228 -21.43 -7.92 7.30
C GLY A 228 -19.94 -8.27 7.42
N HIS A 229 -19.33 -8.88 6.39
CA HIS A 229 -17.90 -9.23 6.38
C HIS A 229 -17.27 -9.04 5.00
N TRP A 230 -15.94 -8.96 4.94
CA TRP A 230 -15.20 -8.93 3.67
C TRP A 230 -15.25 -10.29 2.95
N PRO A 231 -15.16 -10.33 1.60
CA PRO A 231 -15.24 -11.58 0.85
C PRO A 231 -14.04 -12.50 1.15
N SER A 232 -14.31 -13.79 1.39
CA SER A 232 -13.31 -14.77 1.85
C SER A 232 -12.30 -15.24 0.77
N GLY A 233 -12.18 -14.53 -0.35
CA GLY A 233 -11.31 -14.92 -1.46
C GLY A 233 -11.80 -16.13 -2.29
N ILE A 234 -12.80 -16.88 -1.81
CA ILE A 234 -13.38 -18.07 -2.49
C ILE A 234 -14.25 -17.66 -3.69
N LEU A 235 -14.98 -16.55 -3.54
CA LEU A 235 -15.85 -16.05 -4.59
C LEU A 235 -15.03 -15.57 -5.80
N PRO A 236 -15.57 -15.57 -7.03
CA PRO A 236 -14.89 -14.97 -8.16
C PRO A 236 -14.67 -13.47 -7.90
N HIS A 237 -13.43 -13.01 -8.09
CA HIS A 237 -13.08 -11.58 -7.98
C HIS A 237 -12.60 -11.04 -9.32
N ARG A 238 -12.82 -9.75 -9.56
CA ARG A 238 -12.22 -9.03 -10.70
C ARG A 238 -11.77 -7.63 -10.29
N LEU A 239 -10.82 -7.10 -11.05
CA LEU A 239 -10.44 -5.70 -10.96
C LEU A 239 -11.39 -4.85 -11.81
N VAL A 240 -11.68 -3.64 -11.33
CA VAL A 240 -12.41 -2.63 -12.10
C VAL A 240 -11.60 -1.33 -12.16
N PRO A 241 -10.47 -1.31 -12.91
CA PRO A 241 -9.56 -0.16 -12.96
C PRO A 241 -10.24 1.15 -13.33
N ASP A 242 -11.29 1.10 -14.18
CA ASP A 242 -11.97 2.26 -14.75
C ASP A 242 -13.23 2.68 -13.98
N LYS A 243 -13.69 1.85 -13.03
CA LYS A 243 -14.86 2.15 -12.19
C LYS A 243 -14.49 2.49 -10.74
N GLY A 244 -13.24 2.25 -10.36
CA GLY A 244 -12.76 2.59 -9.03
C GLY A 244 -12.58 4.10 -8.87
N ALA A 245 -12.96 4.63 -7.71
CA ALA A 245 -12.59 5.98 -7.30
C ALA A 245 -11.10 6.01 -6.96
N TYR A 246 -10.28 6.51 -7.89
CA TYR A 246 -8.87 6.80 -7.70
C TYR A 246 -8.64 8.30 -7.67
N ASN A 247 -7.78 8.73 -6.75
CA ASN A 247 -7.28 10.09 -6.74
C ASN A 247 -5.93 10.12 -7.46
N GLU A 248 -5.78 11.04 -8.41
CA GLU A 248 -4.52 11.28 -9.11
C GLU A 248 -3.65 12.26 -8.30
N PHE A 249 -2.35 11.97 -8.27
CA PHE A 249 -1.33 12.80 -7.66
C PHE A 249 -0.18 12.98 -8.64
N LEU A 250 0.19 14.23 -8.87
CA LEU A 250 1.38 14.61 -9.62
C LEU A 250 2.55 14.86 -8.66
N PRO A 251 3.80 14.82 -9.15
CA PRO A 251 4.99 15.14 -8.35
C PRO A 251 4.92 16.48 -7.63
#